data_AF-A0A7C4C689-F1
#
_entry.id   AF-A0A7C4C689-F1
#
_cell.length_a   1.000
_cell.length_b   1.000
_cell.length_c   1.000
_cell.angle_alpha   90.00
_cell.angle_beta   90.00
_cell.angle_gamma   90.00
#
_symmetry.space_group_name_H-M   'P 1'
#
loop_
_entity.id
_entity.type
_entity.pdbx_description
1 polymer ?
#
loop_
_entity_poly.entity_id
_entity_poly.type
_entity_poly.pdbx_seq_one_letter_code
_entity_poly.pdbx_strand_id
1 'polypeptide(L)'
;METSNLDLSFDYAGLLAFVIVIMYIAIYMIHEERLDIKVTKDVKENLFPRLTSNLMKINSLLKDFEDSNIPPPPLTSILHDGLSIYLISELNLRIPKFANIFRNYIDLLKQFDSMLESEEVSKGVLRDFAKKIVNEGNILFSEISRINSMKKLPARQGAFSSLRR
;
A
#
# COMPACT_ATOMS: atom_id res chain seq x y z
N MET A 1 53.22 -17.22 46.63
CA MET A 1 52.77 -16.54 45.40
C MET A 1 51.97 -17.55 44.62
N GLU A 2 50.65 -17.51 44.74
CA GLU A 2 49.75 -18.30 43.91
C GLU A 2 49.55 -17.53 42.60
N THR A 3 50.10 -18.05 41.50
CA THR A 3 49.78 -17.57 40.16
C THR A 3 48.45 -18.17 39.76
N SER A 4 47.43 -17.34 39.75
CA SER A 4 46.13 -17.58 39.13
C SER A 4 46.31 -17.90 37.64
N ASN A 5 46.21 -19.18 37.29
CA ASN A 5 45.94 -19.58 35.91
C ASN A 5 44.49 -19.25 35.60
N LEU A 6 44.25 -18.03 35.12
CA LEU A 6 43.03 -17.66 34.42
C LEU A 6 43.02 -18.46 33.12
N ASP A 7 42.32 -19.58 33.16
CA ASP A 7 42.06 -20.45 32.01
C ASP A 7 41.15 -19.69 31.04
N LEU A 8 41.76 -18.87 30.19
CA LEU A 8 41.14 -18.26 29.01
C LEU A 8 40.96 -19.35 27.95
N SER A 9 40.11 -20.34 28.26
CA SER A 9 39.49 -21.14 27.23
C SER A 9 38.59 -20.18 26.45
N PHE A 10 39.12 -19.64 25.36
CA PHE A 10 38.31 -18.93 24.37
C PHE A 10 37.17 -19.88 23.99
N ASP A 11 35.94 -19.51 24.32
CA ASP A 11 34.75 -20.26 23.96
C ASP A 11 34.55 -20.14 22.44
N TYR A 12 35.35 -20.90 21.70
CA TYR A 12 35.31 -20.96 20.25
C TYR A 12 33.93 -21.37 19.75
N ALA A 13 33.17 -22.15 20.54
CA ALA A 13 31.80 -22.50 20.21
C ALA A 13 30.88 -21.27 20.31
N GLY A 14 31.02 -20.46 21.36
CA GLY A 14 30.32 -19.18 21.50
C GLY A 14 30.66 -18.18 20.39
N LEU A 15 31.95 -18.06 20.02
CA LEU A 15 32.40 -17.22 18.90
C LEU A 15 31.81 -17.71 17.56
N LEU A 16 31.82 -19.02 17.33
CA LEU A 16 31.34 -19.63 16.10
C LEU A 16 29.80 -19.52 15.98
N ALA A 17 29.07 -19.67 17.09
CA ALA A 17 27.65 -19.39 17.16
C ALA A 17 27.33 -17.91 16.85
N PHE A 18 28.11 -16.98 17.40
CA PHE A 18 27.96 -15.55 17.13
C PHE A 18 28.18 -15.21 15.64
N VAL A 19 29.22 -15.77 15.01
CA VAL A 19 29.47 -15.60 13.57
C VAL A 19 28.32 -16.14 12.72
N ILE A 20 27.78 -17.32 13.06
CA ILE A 20 26.63 -17.90 12.35
C ILE A 20 25.39 -16.98 12.47
N VAL A 21 25.13 -16.43 13.66
CA VAL A 21 24.01 -15.50 13.87
C VAL A 21 24.20 -14.23 13.02
N ILE A 22 25.40 -13.63 13.01
CA ILE A 22 25.68 -12.46 12.17
C ILE A 22 25.50 -12.79 10.69
N MET A 23 26.03 -13.93 10.22
CA MET A 23 25.86 -14.36 8.83
C MET A 23 24.38 -14.56 8.47
N TYR A 24 23.60 -15.18 9.36
CA TYR A 24 22.17 -15.37 9.17
C TYR A 24 21.44 -14.02 9.05
N ILE A 25 21.74 -13.07 9.95
CA ILE A 25 21.17 -11.71 9.90
C ILE A 25 21.57 -11.03 8.58
N ALA A 26 22.84 -11.12 8.16
CA ALA A 26 23.31 -10.51 6.92
C ALA A 26 22.62 -11.10 5.67
N ILE A 27 22.49 -12.43 5.59
CA ILE A 27 21.78 -13.12 4.51
C ILE A 27 20.31 -12.70 4.49
N TYR A 28 19.67 -12.65 5.65
CA TYR A 28 18.30 -12.19 5.80
C TYR A 28 18.13 -10.75 5.30
N MET A 29 19.03 -9.84 5.70
CA MET A 29 19.01 -8.44 5.25
C MET A 29 19.17 -8.32 3.73
N ILE A 30 20.09 -9.06 3.12
CA ILE A 30 20.27 -9.07 1.65
C ILE A 30 19.02 -9.61 0.94
N HIS A 31 18.41 -10.67 1.49
CA HIS A 31 17.19 -11.24 0.92
C HIS A 31 16.02 -10.25 1.00
N GLU A 32 15.83 -9.58 2.14
CA GLU A 32 14.83 -8.53 2.28
C GLU A 32 15.05 -7.38 1.30
N GLU A 33 16.30 -6.94 1.09
CA GLU A 33 16.58 -5.86 0.15
C GLU A 33 16.22 -6.25 -1.29
N ARG A 34 16.52 -7.50 -1.69
CA ARG A 34 16.10 -8.03 -3.00
C ARG A 34 14.57 -8.10 -3.10
N LEU A 35 13.89 -8.51 -2.04
CA LEU A 35 12.43 -8.54 -1.99
C LEU A 35 11.84 -7.12 -2.07
N ASP A 36 12.42 -6.15 -1.37
CA ASP A 36 12.03 -4.73 -1.40
C ASP A 36 12.17 -4.15 -2.81
N ILE A 37 13.26 -4.46 -3.53
CA ILE A 37 13.45 -4.07 -4.93
C ILE A 37 12.39 -4.70 -5.82
N LYS A 38 12.13 -6.01 -5.66
CA LYS A 38 11.12 -6.72 -6.44
C LYS A 38 9.72 -6.15 -6.22
N VAL A 39 9.31 -5.99 -4.96
CA VAL A 39 8.02 -5.40 -4.60
C VAL A 39 7.89 -3.98 -5.14
N THR A 40 8.95 -3.16 -5.03
CA THR A 40 8.97 -1.80 -5.60
C THR A 40 8.73 -1.83 -7.11
N LYS A 41 9.41 -2.73 -7.83
CA LYS A 41 9.23 -2.91 -9.27
C LYS A 41 7.80 -3.34 -9.60
N ASP A 42 7.29 -4.36 -8.93
CA ASP A 42 5.95 -4.90 -9.17
C ASP A 42 4.85 -3.88 -8.87
N VAL A 43 5.00 -3.07 -7.81
CA VAL A 43 4.09 -1.98 -7.48
C VAL A 43 4.06 -0.94 -8.61
N LYS A 44 5.21 -0.56 -9.14
CA LYS A 44 5.31 0.47 -10.18
C LYS A 44 4.86 0.00 -11.55
N GLU A 45 5.19 -1.23 -11.92
CA GLU A 45 4.90 -1.79 -13.25
C GLU A 45 3.49 -2.38 -13.34
N ASN A 46 2.94 -2.89 -12.23
CA ASN A 46 1.65 -3.58 -12.25
C ASN A 46 0.57 -2.85 -11.45
N LEU A 47 0.85 -2.50 -10.18
CA LEU A 47 -0.18 -1.95 -9.30
C LEU A 47 -0.58 -0.52 -9.68
N PHE A 48 0.38 0.40 -9.83
CA PHE A 48 0.08 1.79 -10.14
C PHE A 48 -0.62 1.98 -11.49
N PRO A 49 -0.17 1.39 -12.61
CA PRO A 49 -0.86 1.56 -13.89
C PRO A 49 -2.30 1.06 -13.83
N ARG A 50 -2.55 -0.07 -13.16
CA ARG A 50 -3.89 -0.62 -13.01
C ARG A 50 -4.77 0.27 -12.13
N LEU A 51 -4.25 0.70 -10.98
CA LEU A 51 -4.97 1.58 -10.06
C LEU A 51 -5.30 2.92 -10.74
N THR A 52 -4.34 3.52 -11.45
CA THR A 52 -4.55 4.73 -12.26
C THR A 52 -5.64 4.53 -13.30
N SER A 53 -5.60 3.42 -14.06
CA SER A 53 -6.63 3.10 -15.05
C SER A 53 -8.02 2.95 -14.43
N ASN A 54 -8.13 2.24 -13.30
CA ASN A 54 -9.41 2.02 -12.62
C ASN A 54 -9.99 3.35 -12.10
N LEU A 55 -9.16 4.20 -11.49
CA LEU A 55 -9.57 5.53 -11.04
C LEU A 55 -10.02 6.44 -12.20
N MET A 56 -9.35 6.36 -13.36
CA MET A 56 -9.76 7.12 -14.55
C MET A 56 -11.13 6.68 -15.06
N LYS A 57 -11.38 5.36 -15.08
CA LYS A 57 -12.69 4.79 -15.45
C LYS A 57 -13.79 5.26 -14.50
N ILE A 58 -13.55 5.19 -13.19
CA ILE A 58 -14.50 5.66 -12.17
C ILE A 58 -14.82 7.14 -12.38
N ASN A 59 -13.79 7.98 -12.55
CA ASN A 59 -13.98 9.41 -12.79
C ASN A 59 -14.78 9.70 -14.07
N SER A 60 -14.57 8.91 -15.14
CA SER A 60 -15.38 9.05 -16.37
C SER A 60 -16.84 8.73 -16.10
N LEU A 61 -17.12 7.60 -15.45
CA LEU A 61 -18.49 7.17 -15.15
C LEU A 61 -19.22 8.15 -14.23
N LEU A 62 -18.52 8.73 -13.25
CA LEU A 62 -19.09 9.76 -12.39
C LEU A 62 -19.44 11.03 -13.16
N LYS A 63 -18.58 11.47 -14.11
CA LYS A 63 -18.89 12.61 -14.99
C LYS A 63 -20.07 12.31 -15.91
N ASP A 64 -20.10 11.11 -16.52
CA ASP A 64 -21.20 10.69 -17.37
C ASP A 64 -22.52 10.65 -16.59
N PHE A 65 -22.48 10.21 -15.33
CA PHE A 65 -23.64 10.27 -14.41
C PHE A 65 -24.09 11.70 -14.14
N GLU A 66 -23.14 12.64 -13.94
CA GLU A 66 -23.46 14.06 -13.74
C GLU A 66 -24.18 14.69 -14.94
N ASP A 67 -23.88 14.25 -16.17
CA ASP A 67 -24.41 14.83 -17.41
C ASP A 67 -25.67 14.11 -17.92
N SER A 68 -25.73 12.77 -17.80
CA SER A 68 -26.76 11.94 -18.42
C SER A 68 -27.75 11.30 -17.42
N ASN A 69 -27.47 11.35 -16.12
CA ASN A 69 -28.22 10.67 -15.05
C ASN A 69 -28.36 9.15 -15.25
N ILE A 70 -27.48 8.51 -16.03
CA ILE A 70 -27.47 7.05 -16.18
C ILE A 70 -26.69 6.47 -14.99
N PRO A 71 -27.31 5.64 -14.13
CA PRO A 71 -26.64 5.10 -12.96
C PRO A 71 -25.43 4.25 -13.39
N PRO A 72 -24.23 4.51 -12.84
CA PRO A 72 -23.04 3.73 -13.19
C PRO A 72 -23.12 2.32 -12.59
N PRO A 73 -22.35 1.36 -13.14
CA PRO A 73 -22.12 0.08 -12.48
C PRO A 73 -21.42 0.28 -11.12
N PRO A 74 -21.41 -0.74 -10.23
CA PRO A 74 -20.78 -0.65 -8.92
C PRO A 74 -19.32 -0.21 -9.01
N LEU A 75 -19.01 1.00 -8.51
CA LEU A 75 -17.70 1.64 -8.68
C LEU A 75 -16.62 0.95 -7.85
N THR A 76 -17.00 0.38 -6.70
CA THR A 76 -16.11 -0.44 -5.89
C THR A 76 -15.57 -1.66 -6.64
N SER A 77 -16.40 -2.29 -7.48
CA SER A 77 -15.98 -3.43 -8.31
C SER A 77 -14.93 -3.01 -9.33
N ILE A 78 -15.12 -1.86 -9.97
CA ILE A 78 -14.17 -1.28 -10.94
C ILE A 78 -12.84 -0.95 -10.25
N LEU A 79 -12.88 -0.41 -9.03
CA LEU A 79 -11.67 -0.08 -8.30
C LEU A 79 -10.80 -1.33 -8.09
N HIS A 80 -11.40 -2.45 -7.68
CA HIS A 80 -10.68 -3.68 -7.35
C HIS A 80 -10.30 -4.53 -8.57
N ASP A 81 -10.85 -4.25 -9.74
CA ASP A 81 -10.65 -5.06 -10.94
C ASP A 81 -9.16 -5.19 -11.33
N GLY A 82 -8.67 -6.44 -11.29
CA GLY A 82 -7.29 -6.80 -11.64
C GLY A 82 -6.22 -6.26 -10.68
N LEU A 83 -6.57 -5.73 -9.51
CA LEU A 83 -5.58 -5.29 -8.52
C LEU A 83 -5.04 -6.48 -7.71
N SER A 84 -3.72 -6.52 -7.53
CA SER A 84 -3.08 -7.49 -6.64
C SER A 84 -3.25 -7.09 -5.18
N ILE A 85 -4.03 -7.87 -4.42
CA ILE A 85 -4.25 -7.68 -2.98
C ILE A 85 -2.93 -7.70 -2.22
N TYR A 86 -2.00 -8.59 -2.60
CA TYR A 86 -0.68 -8.66 -2.00
C TYR A 86 0.10 -7.34 -2.17
N LEU A 87 0.15 -6.79 -3.38
CA LEU A 87 0.88 -5.53 -3.63
C LEU A 87 0.21 -4.33 -2.94
N ILE A 88 -1.13 -4.30 -2.85
CA ILE A 88 -1.85 -3.28 -2.08
C ILE A 88 -1.45 -3.36 -0.60
N SER A 89 -1.43 -4.57 -0.03
CA SER A 89 -1.06 -4.79 1.36
C SER A 89 0.38 -4.33 1.63
N GLU A 90 1.31 -4.70 0.75
CA GLU A 90 2.71 -4.24 0.80
C GLU A 90 2.83 -2.73 0.78
N LEU A 91 2.11 -2.07 -0.12
CA LEU A 91 2.13 -0.62 -0.25
C LEU A 91 1.55 0.05 1.00
N ASN A 92 0.46 -0.49 1.53
CA ASN A 92 -0.20 0.03 2.74
C ASN A 92 0.70 -0.06 3.98
N LEU A 93 1.46 -1.15 4.12
CA LEU A 93 2.42 -1.34 5.21
C LEU A 93 3.61 -0.37 5.12
N ARG A 94 3.99 0.06 3.92
CA ARG A 94 5.13 0.97 3.71
C ARG A 94 4.72 2.44 3.78
N ILE A 95 3.49 2.75 3.39
CA ILE A 95 3.00 4.13 3.26
C ILE A 95 1.62 4.26 3.92
N PRO A 96 1.57 4.41 5.27
CA PRO A 96 0.30 4.49 6.00
C PRO A 96 -0.61 5.64 5.54
N LYS A 97 -0.02 6.76 5.09
CA LYS A 97 -0.78 7.89 4.53
C LYS A 97 -1.58 7.46 3.29
N PHE A 98 -0.95 6.72 2.38
CA PHE A 98 -1.62 6.17 1.21
C PHE A 98 -2.71 5.19 1.61
N ALA A 99 -2.43 4.30 2.58
CA ALA A 99 -3.41 3.35 3.08
C ALA A 99 -4.69 4.03 3.60
N ASN A 100 -4.53 5.15 4.32
CA ASN A 100 -5.66 5.92 4.82
C ASN A 100 -6.45 6.60 3.70
N ILE A 101 -5.77 7.25 2.74
CA ILE A 101 -6.44 7.88 1.59
C ILE A 101 -7.20 6.82 0.77
N PHE A 102 -6.56 5.69 0.49
CA PHE A 102 -7.14 4.60 -0.28
C PHE A 102 -8.36 3.99 0.41
N ARG A 103 -8.30 3.77 1.73
CA ARG A 103 -9.44 3.27 2.51
C ARG A 103 -10.61 4.25 2.49
N ASN A 104 -10.34 5.53 2.75
CA ASN A 104 -11.37 6.57 2.72
C ASN A 104 -12.05 6.63 1.34
N TYR A 105 -11.28 6.52 0.26
CA TYR A 105 -11.82 6.48 -1.08
C TYR A 105 -12.72 5.26 -1.32
N ILE A 106 -12.30 4.06 -0.91
CA ILE A 106 -13.14 2.85 -0.96
C ILE A 106 -14.45 3.06 -0.20
N ASP A 107 -14.39 3.63 1.00
CA ASP A 107 -15.58 3.82 1.84
C ASP A 107 -16.57 4.81 1.21
N LEU A 108 -16.07 5.84 0.51
CA LEU A 108 -16.91 6.73 -0.27
C LEU A 108 -17.56 6.02 -1.47
N LEU A 109 -16.81 5.21 -2.20
CA LEU A 109 -17.40 4.43 -3.31
C LEU A 109 -18.50 3.48 -2.82
N LYS A 110 -18.27 2.78 -1.69
CA LYS A 110 -19.28 1.91 -1.07
C LYS A 110 -20.55 2.67 -0.67
N GLN A 111 -20.38 3.84 -0.08
CA GLN A 111 -21.52 4.70 0.28
C GLN A 111 -22.29 5.12 -0.95
N PHE A 112 -21.61 5.50 -2.03
CA PHE A 112 -22.27 5.90 -3.27
C PHE A 112 -22.97 4.73 -3.98
N ASP A 113 -22.32 3.58 -4.08
CA ASP A 113 -22.92 2.35 -4.61
C ASP A 113 -24.21 2.01 -3.84
N SER A 114 -24.19 2.12 -2.50
CA SER A 114 -25.37 1.91 -1.65
C SER A 114 -26.45 3.00 -1.83
N MET A 115 -26.07 4.25 -2.04
CA MET A 115 -27.02 5.34 -2.30
C MET A 115 -27.70 5.19 -3.66
N LEU A 116 -27.01 4.64 -4.67
CA LEU A 116 -27.60 4.36 -5.98
C LEU A 116 -28.67 3.27 -5.93
N GLU A 117 -28.51 2.31 -5.01
CA GLU A 117 -29.50 1.25 -4.77
C GLU A 117 -30.71 1.73 -3.96
N SER A 118 -30.61 2.87 -3.27
CA SER A 118 -31.68 3.44 -2.45
C SER A 118 -32.57 4.38 -3.25
N GLU A 119 -33.87 4.09 -3.30
CA GLU A 119 -34.87 4.94 -3.98
C GLU A 119 -35.17 6.26 -3.23
N GLU A 120 -34.68 6.42 -1.99
CA GLU A 120 -35.00 7.56 -1.13
C GLU A 120 -34.03 8.75 -1.26
N VAL A 121 -32.90 8.58 -1.97
CA VAL A 121 -31.86 9.61 -2.06
C VAL A 121 -32.14 10.58 -3.20
N SER A 122 -32.22 11.87 -2.88
CA SER A 122 -32.41 12.89 -3.92
C SER A 122 -31.23 12.93 -4.90
N LYS A 123 -31.53 13.18 -6.19
CA LYS A 123 -30.52 13.28 -7.25
C LYS A 123 -29.47 14.37 -6.99
N GLY A 124 -29.86 15.48 -6.34
CA GLY A 124 -28.92 16.54 -5.96
C GLY A 124 -27.83 16.05 -5.01
N VAL A 125 -28.23 15.26 -4.01
CA VAL A 125 -27.29 14.64 -3.05
C VAL A 125 -26.33 13.69 -3.74
N LEU A 126 -26.83 12.83 -4.64
CA LEU A 126 -25.98 11.92 -5.42
C LEU A 126 -24.94 12.69 -6.26
N ARG A 127 -25.34 13.81 -6.88
CA ARG A 127 -24.43 14.63 -7.69
C ARG A 127 -23.33 15.29 -6.85
N ASP A 128 -23.68 15.85 -5.70
CA ASP A 128 -22.69 16.45 -4.81
C ASP A 128 -21.76 15.39 -4.21
N PHE A 129 -22.27 14.20 -3.96
CA PHE A 129 -21.47 13.06 -3.52
C PHE A 129 -20.51 12.56 -4.61
N ALA A 130 -20.97 12.49 -5.87
CA ALA A 130 -20.12 12.18 -7.03
C ALA A 130 -18.95 13.16 -7.16
N LYS A 131 -19.22 14.48 -7.05
CA LYS A 131 -18.16 15.51 -7.05
C LYS A 131 -17.16 15.31 -5.92
N LYS A 132 -17.64 14.98 -4.71
CA LYS A 132 -16.77 14.66 -3.57
C LYS A 132 -15.86 13.46 -3.88
N ILE A 133 -16.41 12.40 -4.47
CA ILE A 133 -15.62 11.22 -4.88
C ILE A 133 -14.57 11.60 -5.91
N VAL A 134 -14.92 12.38 -6.94
CA VAL A 134 -13.95 12.84 -7.96
C VAL A 134 -12.80 13.61 -7.30
N ASN A 135 -13.10 14.50 -6.36
CA ASN A 135 -12.07 15.26 -5.63
C ASN A 135 -11.13 14.34 -4.83
N GLU A 136 -11.68 13.38 -4.09
CA GLU A 136 -10.89 12.40 -3.32
C GLU A 136 -10.07 11.46 -4.24
N GLY A 137 -10.63 11.10 -5.40
CA GLY A 137 -9.92 10.37 -6.43
C GLY A 137 -8.70 11.14 -6.94
N ASN A 138 -8.82 12.46 -7.13
CA ASN A 138 -7.70 13.33 -7.52
C ASN A 138 -6.60 13.42 -6.44
N ILE A 139 -6.98 13.41 -5.16
CA ILE A 139 -6.04 13.33 -4.04
C ILE A 139 -5.28 11.99 -4.10
N LEU A 140 -5.99 10.89 -4.30
CA LEU A 140 -5.38 9.56 -4.45
C LEU A 140 -4.44 9.50 -5.66
N PHE A 141 -4.83 10.05 -6.82
CA PHE A 141 -3.95 10.18 -8.00
C PHE A 141 -2.68 10.95 -7.72
N SER A 142 -2.80 12.06 -7.00
CA SER A 142 -1.65 12.91 -6.65
C SER A 142 -0.69 12.14 -5.73
N GLU A 143 -1.22 11.39 -4.77
CA GLU A 143 -0.42 10.54 -3.88
C GLU A 143 0.24 9.38 -4.64
N ILE A 144 -0.46 8.71 -5.56
CA ILE A 144 0.12 7.68 -6.44
C ILE A 144 1.28 8.26 -7.25
N SER A 145 1.08 9.44 -7.86
CA SER A 145 2.11 10.10 -8.67
C SER A 145 3.34 10.47 -7.83
N ARG A 146 3.11 10.97 -6.62
CA ARG A 146 4.17 11.28 -5.64
C ARG A 146 4.95 10.04 -5.23
N ILE A 147 4.29 8.89 -5.05
CA ILE A 147 4.98 7.64 -4.69
C ILE A 147 5.71 7.07 -5.90
N ASN A 148 5.13 7.16 -7.09
CA ASN A 148 5.73 6.64 -8.32
C ASN A 148 7.07 7.33 -8.65
N SER A 149 7.19 8.62 -8.33
CA SER A 149 8.43 9.39 -8.51
C SER A 149 9.54 9.05 -7.50
N MET A 150 9.25 8.33 -6.42
CA MET A 150 10.26 7.90 -5.46
C MET A 150 11.20 6.87 -6.08
N LYS A 151 12.52 7.00 -5.89
CA LYS A 151 13.49 6.01 -6.39
C LYS A 151 13.26 4.61 -5.80
N LYS A 152 12.89 4.54 -4.51
CA LYS A 152 12.58 3.32 -3.78
C LYS A 152 11.38 3.55 -2.85
N LEU A 153 10.59 2.51 -2.61
CA LEU A 153 9.56 2.57 -1.58
C LEU A 153 10.21 2.60 -0.18
N PRO A 154 9.55 3.21 0.82
CA PRO A 154 9.98 3.10 2.20
C PRO A 154 10.08 1.64 2.66
N ALA A 155 10.86 1.43 3.72
CA ALA A 155 10.82 0.17 4.45
C ALA A 155 9.40 -0.07 5.01
N ARG A 156 9.04 -1.35 5.18
CA ARG A 156 7.78 -1.72 5.85
C ARG A 156 7.75 -1.09 7.25
N GLN A 157 6.62 -0.50 7.62
CA GLN A 157 6.37 0.04 8.96
C GLN A 157 5.52 -0.98 9.74
N GLY A 158 6.00 -1.42 10.91
CA GLY A 158 5.34 -2.47 11.70
C GLY A 158 6.16 -2.87 12.94
N ALA A 159 5.68 -3.82 13.74
CA ALA A 159 6.26 -4.19 15.04
C ALA A 159 7.76 -4.57 15.02
N PHE A 160 8.29 -4.98 13.86
CA PHE A 160 9.71 -5.33 13.67
C PHE A 160 10.57 -4.22 13.05
N SER A 161 10.02 -3.03 12.78
CA SER A 161 10.82 -1.91 12.24
C SER A 161 11.89 -1.41 13.22
N SER A 162 11.78 -1.76 14.50
CA SER A 162 12.76 -1.48 15.55
C SER A 162 14.04 -2.31 15.43
N LEU A 163 14.03 -3.45 14.73
CA LEU A 163 15.22 -4.31 14.54
C LEU A 163 16.18 -3.77 13.47
N ARG A 164 15.81 -2.70 12.75
CA ARG A 164 16.64 -2.07 11.70
C ARG A 164 17.48 -0.89 12.20
N ARG A 165 17.42 -0.52 13.48
CA ARG A 165 18.19 0.61 14.05
C ARG A 165 19.48 0.17 14.71
#